data_AF-A0A945N779-F1
#
_entry.id   AF-A0A945N779-F1
#
_cell.length_a   1.000
_cell.length_b   1.000
_cell.length_c   1.000
_cell.angle_alpha   90.00
_cell.angle_beta   90.00
_cell.angle_gamma   90.00
#
_symmetry.space_group_name_H-M   'P 1'
#
loop_
_entity.id
_entity.type
_entity.pdbx_description
1 polymer ?
#
loop_
_entity_poly.entity_id
_entity_poly.type
_entity_poly.pdbx_seq_one_letter_code
_entity_poly.pdbx_strand_id
1 'polypeptide(L)' 'DRKAAIQRALTLQEPGDVVVILGKGHERYQEIQGVRYPFNDEAIVTAELMQRGRRA' A
#
# COMPACT_ATOMS: atom_id res chain seq x y z
N ASP A 1 1.36 4.35 10.68
CA ASP A 1 0.81 4.87 9.42
C ASP A 1 0.66 3.71 8.43
N ARG A 2 -0.53 3.53 7.82
CA ARG A 2 -0.79 2.39 6.92
C ARG A 2 -0.02 2.49 5.60
N LYS A 3 0.11 3.70 5.04
CA LYS A 3 0.87 3.94 3.80
C LYS A 3 2.34 3.61 4.00
N ALA A 4 2.93 4.05 5.11
CA ALA A 4 4.34 3.76 5.43
C ALA A 4 4.60 2.26 5.57
N ALA A 5 3.67 1.49 6.14
CA ALA A 5 3.79 0.04 6.25
C ALA A 5 3.78 -0.65 4.88
N ILE A 6 2.87 -0.24 3.98
CA ILE A 6 2.82 -0.75 2.59
C ILE A 6 4.14 -0.45 1.87
N GLN A 7 4.61 0.80 1.94
CA GLN A 7 5.87 1.20 1.30
C GLN A 7 7.06 0.42 1.86
N ARG A 8 7.09 0.19 3.18
CA ARG A 8 8.15 -0.59 3.82
C ARG A 8 8.14 -2.05 3.37
N ALA A 9 6.97 -2.68 3.31
CA ALA A 9 6.83 -4.06 2.84
C ALA A 9 7.32 -4.21 1.40
N LEU A 10 6.89 -3.30 0.51
CA LEU A 10 7.36 -3.29 -0.88
C LEU A 10 8.88 -3.04 -0.98
N THR A 11 9.46 -2.25 -0.08
CA THR A 11 10.93 -2.00 -0.05
C THR A 11 11.73 -3.19 0.44
N LEU A 12 11.12 -4.06 1.25
CA LEU A 12 11.77 -5.26 1.77
C LEU A 12 11.68 -6.46 0.83
N GLN A 13 10.72 -6.45 -0.08
CA GLN A 13 10.50 -7.55 -1.03
C GLN A 13 11.71 -7.75 -1.93
N GLU A 14 12.10 -9.01 -2.08
CA GLU A 14 13.09 -9.49 -3.04
C GLU A 14 12.41 -10.14 -4.26
N PRO A 15 13.14 -10.33 -5.38
CA PRO A 15 12.61 -11.05 -6.53
C PRO A 15 12.09 -12.45 -6.14
N GLY A 16 10.81 -12.70 -6.40
CA GLY A 16 10.14 -13.96 -6.05
C GLY A 16 9.26 -13.89 -4.80
N ASP A 17 9.39 -12.85 -3.98
CA ASP A 17 8.51 -12.68 -2.82
C ASP A 17 7.11 -12.23 -3.22
N VAL A 18 6.13 -12.58 -2.39
CA VAL A 18 4.74 -12.11 -2.51
C VAL A 18 4.37 -11.31 -1.27
N VAL A 19 3.94 -10.06 -1.49
CA VAL A 19 3.41 -9.19 -0.43
C VAL A 19 1.88 -9.25 -0.46
N VAL A 20 1.26 -9.60 0.67
CA VAL A 20 -0.19 -9.65 0.82
C VAL A 20 -0.65 -8.57 1.81
N ILE A 21 -1.58 -7.71 1.39
CA ILE A 21 -2.18 -6.66 2.23
C ILE A 21 -3.61 -7.08 2.57
N LEU A 22 -3.90 -7.27 3.86
CA LEU A 22 -5.20 -7.76 4.35
C LEU A 22 -5.98 -6.67 5.11
N GLY A 23 -7.28 -6.91 5.28
CA GLY A 23 -8.17 -6.17 6.19
C GLY A 23 -9.08 -5.12 5.56
N LYS A 24 -8.67 -4.42 4.49
CA LYS A 24 -9.50 -3.35 3.86
C LYS A 24 -10.37 -3.81 2.69
N GLY A 25 -9.95 -4.84 1.94
CA GLY A 25 -10.61 -5.20 0.69
C GLY A 25 -10.74 -3.98 -0.26
N HIS A 26 -11.96 -3.73 -0.77
CA HIS A 26 -12.27 -2.63 -1.68
C HIS A 26 -12.56 -1.28 -0.99
N GLU A 27 -12.35 -1.16 0.32
CA GLU A 27 -12.58 0.09 1.04
C GLU A 27 -11.65 1.24 0.58
N ARG A 28 -12.22 2.43 0.37
CA ARG A 28 -11.52 3.63 -0.13
C ARG A 28 -11.32 4.73 0.92
N TYR A 29 -11.45 4.40 2.20
CA TYR A 29 -11.19 5.31 3.30
C TYR A 29 -10.49 4.58 4.45
N GLN A 30 -9.71 5.26 5.28
CA GLN A 30 -9.22 4.75 6.55
C GLN A 30 -9.98 5.44 7.67
N GLU A 31 -10.55 4.66 8.58
CA GLU A 31 -11.19 5.21 9.77
C GLU A 31 -10.18 5.32 10.91
N ILE A 32 -10.06 6.52 11.48
CA ILE A 32 -9.22 6.80 12.63
C ILE A 32 -10.09 7.54 13.64
N GLN A 33 -10.30 6.93 14.82
CA GLN A 33 -11.12 7.48 15.89
C GLN A 33 -12.53 7.94 15.42
N GLY A 34 -13.18 7.13 14.57
CA GLY A 34 -14.51 7.41 14.04
C GLY A 34 -14.56 8.41 12.87
N VAL A 35 -13.44 9.00 12.47
CA VAL A 35 -13.35 9.89 11.31
C VAL A 35 -12.80 9.13 10.11
N ARG A 36 -13.47 9.24 8.96
CA ARG A 36 -13.08 8.57 7.71
C ARG A 36 -12.23 9.50 6.85
N TYR A 37 -11.00 9.10 6.59
CA TYR A 37 -10.05 9.80 5.74
C TYR A 37 -9.92 9.09 4.39
N PRO A 38 -9.87 9.78 3.24
CA PRO A 38 -9.63 9.15 1.95
C PRO A 38 -8.34 8.32 1.95
N PHE A 39 -8.44 7.03 1.65
CA PHE A 39 -7.31 6.10 1.68
C PHE A 39 -7.60 4.85 0.84
N ASN A 40 -6.73 4.51 -0.11
CA ASN A 40 -6.89 3.34 -0.96
C ASN A 40 -5.56 2.57 -1.07
N ASP A 41 -5.54 1.34 -0.57
CA ASP A 41 -4.36 0.45 -0.62
C ASP A 41 -3.88 0.22 -2.06
N GLU A 42 -4.81 -0.09 -2.98
CA GLU A 42 -4.52 -0.40 -4.39
C GLU A 42 -3.84 0.77 -5.11
N ALA A 43 -4.33 1.99 -4.87
CA ALA A 43 -3.76 3.19 -5.47
C ALA A 43 -2.33 3.44 -4.98
N ILE A 44 -2.06 3.20 -3.69
CA ILE A 44 -0.73 3.35 -3.09
C ILE A 44 0.24 2.31 -3.66
N VAL A 45 -0.16 1.04 -3.72
CA VAL A 45 0.66 -0.05 -4.28
C VAL A 45 0.99 0.24 -5.75
N THR A 46 -0.02 0.59 -6.55
CA THR A 46 0.16 0.90 -7.98
C THR A 46 1.16 2.03 -8.18
N ALA A 47 1.01 3.13 -7.42
CA ALA A 47 1.92 4.27 -7.53
C ALA A 47 3.36 3.93 -7.14
N GLU A 48 3.56 3.07 -6.13
CA GLU A 48 4.89 2.64 -5.67
C GLU A 48 5.56 1.72 -6.70
N LEU A 49 4.84 0.73 -7.24
CA LEU A 49 5.36 -0.18 -8.27
C LEU A 49 5.71 0.57 -9.56
N MET A 50 4.89 1.53 -10.00
CA MET A 50 5.18 2.37 -11.16
C MET A 50 6.41 3.26 -10.96
N GLN A 51 6.70 3.71 -9.74
CA GLN A 51 7.91 4.48 -9.46
C GLN A 51 9.16 3.59 -9.50
N ARG A 52 9.05 2.33 -9.07
CA ARG A 52 10.15 1.37 -9.08
C ARG A 52 10.52 0.88 -10.47
N GLY A 53 9.52 0.59 -11.31
CA GLY A 53 9.75 0.21 -12.70
C GLY A 53 10.41 1.32 -13.54
N ARG A 54 10.36 2.58 -13.08
CA ARG A 54 11.07 3.71 -13.71
C ARG A 54 12.49 3.94 -13.20
N ARG A 55 12.89 3.25 -12.12
CA ARG A 55 14.22 3.37 -11.49
C ARG A 55 15.15 2.18 -11.81
N ALA A 56 14.58 1.09 -12.34
CA ALA A 56 15.32 -0.04 -12.90
C ALA A 56 15.68 0.27 -14.36
#